data_AF-E3CD69-F1
#
_entry.id   AF-E3CD69-F1
#
_cell.length_a   1.000
_cell.length_b   1.000
_cell.length_c   1.000
_cell.angle_alpha   90.00
_cell.angle_beta   90.00
_cell.angle_gamma   90.00
#
_symmetry.space_group_name_H-M   'P 1'
#
loop_
_entity.id
_entity.type
_entity.pdbx_description
1 polymer ?
#
loop_
_entity_poly.entity_id
_entity_poly.type
_entity_poly.pdbx_seq_one_letter_code
_entity_poly.pdbx_strand_id
1 'polypeptide(L)'
;MKPDDSDGISIYSLQQNETPLDEEGKVQKALQVVEAIYIDQEEMDTVVKASGVMSQEEMYNRIWNDYIIPKIEKSNSSFDSNTYFEYQGEKYPLKIYGPMYLKLMTNALPTEKSYELKGYAVKGNKVILKIQTPAYSPRQLPRGKGYRLSVDPKNPNETMYAWLDELHENYAEKDNRGDHLSYIMLSTILQHLVKENFNASFSTGDMIGSTEMTIEMEVTNRGQVQIDTKNLALLLQIPQQMQKANQSGGGNDNSIFWPIITDSVTDEGKVSEKLKDFNPQNPVKKYAIGEPVVFANGLEVTLNSVTDDPNLDVQDDQDRIDIRKKQHRLIVEFTLSNTTPLRIENTPDYTNVDLYDGHAKSAYMLNNTLNYKQPTVLEAGESAKYKINYLTDGDGPFTIVYGDAKWVVQK
;
A
#
# COMPACT_ATOMS: atom_id res chain seq x y z
N MET A 1 37.71 -45.45 33.74
CA MET A 1 37.59 -43.99 33.98
C MET A 1 38.02 -43.27 32.72
N LYS A 2 37.24 -42.22 32.41
CA LYS A 2 37.13 -41.30 31.26
C LYS A 2 38.34 -40.34 31.08
N PRO A 3 38.47 -39.55 29.97
CA PRO A 3 37.49 -38.56 29.42
C PRO A 3 37.25 -38.64 27.88
N ASP A 4 36.03 -38.52 27.31
CA ASP A 4 35.15 -37.32 27.14
C ASP A 4 35.95 -36.11 26.59
N ASP A 5 35.77 -35.53 25.40
CA ASP A 5 34.53 -35.23 24.66
C ASP A 5 34.77 -35.35 23.13
N SER A 6 33.91 -36.11 22.46
CA SER A 6 33.62 -35.88 21.04
C SER A 6 32.47 -34.88 20.99
N ASP A 7 32.73 -33.66 20.59
CA ASP A 7 31.68 -32.67 20.39
C ASP A 7 30.75 -33.13 19.28
N GLY A 8 29.57 -33.56 19.72
CA GLY A 8 28.47 -33.95 18.87
C GLY A 8 28.00 -32.78 18.01
N ILE A 9 27.74 -33.11 16.75
CA ILE A 9 26.42 -32.88 16.14
C ILE A 9 25.84 -31.49 16.48
N SER A 10 26.25 -30.45 15.74
CA SER A 10 25.40 -29.28 15.51
C SER A 10 24.85 -29.32 14.09
N ILE A 11 23.99 -30.31 13.86
CA ILE A 11 22.93 -30.26 12.85
C ILE A 11 21.80 -29.43 13.46
N TYR A 12 21.98 -28.11 13.48
CA TYR A 12 20.88 -27.16 13.61
C TYR A 12 20.85 -26.25 12.39
N SER A 13 20.64 -26.88 11.24
CA SER A 13 19.79 -26.30 10.19
C SER A 13 18.60 -27.24 10.01
N LEU A 14 17.78 -27.38 11.05
CA LEU A 14 16.39 -27.72 10.87
C LEU A 14 15.76 -26.54 10.13
N GLN A 15 15.88 -26.54 8.80
CA GLN A 15 14.84 -26.00 7.94
C GLN A 15 13.58 -26.72 8.38
N GLN A 16 12.84 -26.12 9.30
CA GLN A 16 11.51 -26.60 9.66
C GLN A 16 10.74 -26.68 8.34
N ASN A 17 10.22 -27.87 8.05
CA ASN A 17 9.26 -28.09 6.99
C ASN A 17 8.00 -27.27 7.35
N GLU A 18 8.02 -25.98 7.04
CA GLU A 18 6.83 -25.15 7.08
C GLU A 18 5.82 -25.77 6.11
N THR A 19 4.57 -25.88 6.57
CA THR A 19 3.49 -26.39 5.74
C THR A 19 3.37 -25.49 4.51
N PRO A 20 3.30 -26.04 3.28
CA PRO A 20 3.11 -25.24 2.08
C PRO A 20 1.93 -24.28 2.25
N LEU A 21 2.13 -23.01 1.88
CA LEU A 21 1.05 -22.01 1.96
C LEU A 21 -0.18 -22.46 1.16
N ASP A 22 -1.35 -22.32 1.78
CA ASP A 22 -2.64 -22.42 1.10
C ASP A 22 -2.87 -21.20 0.19
N GLU A 23 -3.94 -21.21 -0.61
CA GLU A 23 -4.25 -20.10 -1.52
C GLU A 23 -4.37 -18.77 -0.76
N GLU A 24 -5.00 -18.78 0.41
CA GLU A 24 -5.16 -17.60 1.25
C GLU A 24 -3.82 -17.08 1.78
N GLY A 25 -2.94 -17.96 2.26
CA GLY A 25 -1.61 -17.61 2.72
C GLY A 25 -0.75 -17.01 1.61
N LYS A 26 -0.91 -17.46 0.35
CA LYS A 26 -0.25 -16.83 -0.80
C LYS A 26 -0.76 -15.42 -1.06
N VAL A 27 -2.07 -15.21 -0.98
CA VAL A 27 -2.68 -13.89 -1.13
C VAL A 27 -2.21 -12.95 -0.03
N GLN A 28 -2.13 -13.43 1.21
CA GLN A 28 -1.62 -12.65 2.34
C GLN A 28 -0.18 -12.18 2.09
N LYS A 29 0.71 -13.06 1.60
CA LYS A 29 2.09 -12.67 1.25
C LYS A 29 2.14 -11.62 0.14
N ALA A 30 1.27 -11.72 -0.87
CA ALA A 30 1.18 -10.70 -1.90
C ALA A 30 0.66 -9.34 -1.36
N LEU A 31 -0.28 -9.36 -0.41
CA LEU A 31 -0.81 -8.14 0.21
C LEU A 31 0.24 -7.39 1.04
N GLN A 32 1.21 -8.08 1.64
CA GLN A 32 2.33 -7.43 2.34
C GLN A 32 3.14 -6.49 1.42
N VAL A 33 3.27 -6.83 0.12
CA VAL A 33 3.91 -5.95 -0.86
C VAL A 33 3.06 -4.71 -1.16
N VAL A 34 1.73 -4.84 -1.15
CA VAL A 34 0.80 -3.72 -1.32
C VAL A 34 0.82 -2.81 -0.09
N GLU A 35 0.78 -3.40 1.10
CA GLU A 35 0.81 -2.70 2.39
C GLU A 35 2.07 -1.87 2.58
N ALA A 36 3.23 -2.40 2.16
CA ALA A 36 4.51 -1.69 2.19
C ALA A 36 4.55 -0.40 1.33
N ILE A 37 3.58 -0.19 0.44
CA ILE A 37 3.46 1.01 -0.41
C ILE A 37 2.40 1.96 0.13
N TYR A 38 1.25 1.40 0.52
CA TYR A 38 0.04 2.17 0.82
C TYR A 38 -0.25 2.35 2.30
N ILE A 39 0.37 1.57 3.18
CA ILE A 39 0.12 1.62 4.64
C ILE A 39 1.37 2.11 5.37
N ASP A 40 2.51 1.44 5.15
CA ASP A 40 3.74 1.71 5.87
C ASP A 40 4.99 1.50 4.99
N GLN A 41 5.65 2.60 4.64
CA GLN A 41 6.86 2.57 3.82
C GLN A 41 8.13 2.25 4.62
N GLU A 42 8.07 2.14 5.95
CA GLU A 42 9.16 1.52 6.71
C GLU A 42 9.41 0.07 6.26
N GLU A 43 8.37 -0.59 5.70
CA GLU A 43 8.42 -1.95 5.15
C GLU A 43 8.79 -2.01 3.65
N MET A 44 9.28 -0.91 3.06
CA MET A 44 9.64 -0.84 1.62
C MET A 44 10.68 -1.89 1.20
N ASP A 45 11.48 -2.40 2.14
CA ASP A 45 12.40 -3.53 1.91
C ASP A 45 11.68 -4.80 1.43
N THR A 46 10.40 -4.98 1.80
CA THR A 46 9.54 -6.07 1.30
C THR A 46 9.30 -5.93 -0.20
N VAL A 47 9.06 -4.70 -0.68
CA VAL A 47 8.88 -4.41 -2.11
C VAL A 47 10.19 -4.59 -2.87
N VAL A 48 11.30 -4.11 -2.31
CA VAL A 48 12.65 -4.26 -2.90
C VAL A 48 12.97 -5.75 -3.10
N LYS A 49 12.78 -6.58 -2.08
CA LYS A 49 12.98 -8.04 -2.16
C LYS A 49 12.06 -8.68 -3.19
N ALA A 50 10.78 -8.28 -3.24
CA ALA A 50 9.82 -8.80 -4.21
C ALA A 50 10.20 -8.43 -5.66
N SER A 51 10.81 -7.27 -5.88
CA SER A 51 11.28 -6.87 -7.21
C SER A 51 12.57 -7.59 -7.66
N GLY A 52 13.20 -8.35 -6.76
CA GLY A 52 14.41 -9.14 -7.03
C GLY A 52 15.70 -8.32 -7.08
N VAL A 53 15.71 -7.12 -6.49
CA VAL A 53 16.87 -6.22 -6.44
C VAL A 53 17.33 -6.01 -5.00
N MET A 54 18.49 -5.38 -4.79
CA MET A 54 19.12 -5.27 -3.46
C MET A 54 18.87 -3.93 -2.77
N SER A 55 18.32 -2.94 -3.47
CA SER A 55 18.08 -1.60 -2.92
C SER A 55 16.93 -0.88 -3.62
N GLN A 56 16.34 0.11 -2.94
CA GLN A 56 15.36 0.99 -3.58
C GLN A 56 15.96 1.74 -4.79
N GLU A 57 17.23 2.16 -4.71
CA GLU A 57 17.92 2.82 -5.83
C GLU A 57 17.94 1.92 -7.07
N GLU A 58 18.32 0.66 -6.91
CA GLU A 58 18.32 -0.32 -8.01
C GLU A 58 16.90 -0.57 -8.53
N MET A 59 15.90 -0.65 -7.64
CA MET A 59 14.49 -0.82 -7.99
C MET A 59 13.99 0.31 -8.90
N TYR A 60 14.17 1.57 -8.51
CA TYR A 60 13.73 2.72 -9.30
C TYR A 60 14.54 2.89 -10.58
N ASN A 61 15.85 2.60 -10.56
CA ASN A 61 16.66 2.56 -11.77
C ASN A 61 16.14 1.52 -12.76
N ARG A 62 15.74 0.34 -12.28
CA ARG A 62 15.19 -0.73 -13.11
C ARG A 62 13.84 -0.33 -13.72
N ILE A 63 12.94 0.26 -12.94
CA ILE A 63 11.66 0.79 -13.46
C ILE A 63 11.92 1.87 -14.52
N TRP A 64 12.85 2.79 -14.24
CA TRP A 64 13.21 3.85 -15.16
C TRP A 64 13.71 3.31 -16.50
N ASN A 65 14.70 2.40 -16.46
CA ASN A 65 15.36 1.89 -17.66
C ASN A 65 14.54 0.84 -18.42
N ASP A 66 13.84 -0.04 -17.71
CA ASP A 66 13.18 -1.19 -18.34
C ASP A 66 11.70 -0.91 -18.68
N TYR A 67 11.07 0.06 -18.01
CA TYR A 67 9.65 0.36 -18.18
C TYR A 67 9.40 1.75 -18.76
N ILE A 68 10.04 2.80 -18.21
CA ILE A 68 9.77 4.19 -18.62
C ILE A 68 10.48 4.58 -19.91
N ILE A 69 11.80 4.43 -20.00
CA ILE A 69 12.57 4.79 -21.20
C ILE A 69 11.99 4.14 -22.46
N PRO A 70 11.73 2.81 -22.51
CA PRO A 70 11.21 2.17 -23.72
C PRO A 70 9.85 2.71 -24.16
N LYS A 71 9.02 3.12 -23.19
CA LYS A 71 7.72 3.74 -23.44
C LYS A 71 7.86 5.16 -24.00
N ILE A 72 8.81 5.94 -23.51
CA ILE A 72 9.12 7.27 -24.04
C ILE A 72 9.69 7.14 -25.45
N GLU A 73 10.69 6.30 -25.67
CA GLU A 73 11.33 6.10 -26.97
C GLU A 73 10.35 5.62 -28.04
N LYS A 74 9.41 4.74 -27.66
CA LYS A 74 8.32 4.31 -28.55
C LYS A 74 7.41 5.47 -28.97
N SER A 75 7.23 6.46 -28.10
CA SER A 75 6.38 7.63 -28.35
C SER A 75 7.11 8.79 -29.04
N ASN A 76 8.42 8.88 -28.79
CA ASN A 76 9.28 9.88 -29.36
C ASN A 76 10.68 9.30 -29.65
N SER A 77 10.94 9.05 -30.93
CA SER A 77 12.22 8.53 -31.39
C SER A 77 13.38 9.52 -31.29
N SER A 78 13.13 10.82 -31.05
CA SER A 78 14.19 11.81 -30.83
C SER A 78 14.64 11.95 -29.38
N PHE A 79 14.02 11.21 -28.45
CA PHE A 79 14.38 11.24 -27.03
C PHE A 79 15.78 10.67 -26.80
N ASP A 80 16.62 11.42 -26.06
CA ASP A 80 17.93 10.96 -25.59
C ASP A 80 17.91 10.75 -24.07
N SER A 81 17.98 9.49 -23.66
CA SER A 81 18.04 9.10 -22.24
C SER A 81 19.36 9.51 -21.54
N ASN A 82 20.39 9.88 -22.30
CA ASN A 82 21.66 10.37 -21.78
C ASN A 82 21.71 11.90 -21.59
N THR A 83 20.60 12.59 -21.89
CA THR A 83 20.51 14.04 -21.74
C THR A 83 20.74 14.50 -20.30
N TYR A 84 21.11 15.76 -20.14
CA TYR A 84 21.32 16.41 -18.85
C TYR A 84 20.94 17.88 -18.94
N PHE A 85 20.64 18.49 -17.80
CA PHE A 85 20.57 19.95 -17.68
C PHE A 85 21.79 20.51 -17.00
N GLU A 86 22.17 21.72 -17.38
CA GLU A 86 23.23 22.46 -16.73
C GLU A 86 22.62 23.66 -16.00
N TYR A 87 22.81 23.74 -14.68
CA TYR A 87 22.38 24.85 -13.86
C TYR A 87 23.53 25.28 -12.96
N GLN A 88 23.88 26.58 -13.00
CA GLN A 88 25.03 27.14 -12.25
C GLN A 88 26.36 26.41 -12.49
N GLY A 89 26.56 25.82 -13.68
CA GLY A 89 27.77 25.07 -14.04
C GLY A 89 27.78 23.61 -13.57
N GLU A 90 26.74 23.16 -12.85
CA GLU A 90 26.56 21.77 -12.44
C GLU A 90 25.67 21.01 -13.44
N LYS A 91 25.99 19.74 -13.69
CA LYS A 91 25.23 18.88 -14.60
C LYS A 91 24.28 17.96 -13.86
N TYR A 92 23.06 17.86 -14.37
CA TYR A 92 21.96 17.07 -13.81
C TYR A 92 21.50 16.01 -14.83
N PRO A 93 22.11 14.80 -14.83
CA PRO A 93 21.82 13.77 -15.83
C PRO A 93 20.47 13.11 -15.62
N LEU A 94 19.66 13.00 -16.68
CA LEU A 94 18.32 12.41 -16.62
C LEU A 94 18.35 10.97 -16.11
N LYS A 95 19.38 10.19 -16.44
CA LYS A 95 19.56 8.82 -15.95
C LYS A 95 19.69 8.69 -14.42
N ILE A 96 20.13 9.74 -13.72
CA ILE A 96 20.23 9.76 -12.26
C ILE A 96 18.93 10.29 -11.68
N TYR A 97 18.46 11.39 -12.25
CA TYR A 97 17.37 12.16 -11.68
C TYR A 97 15.99 11.57 -12.04
N GLY A 98 15.80 10.98 -13.21
CA GLY A 98 14.55 10.31 -13.60
C GLY A 98 14.08 9.25 -12.60
N PRO A 99 14.92 8.29 -12.18
CA PRO A 99 14.62 7.36 -11.08
C PRO A 99 14.25 8.07 -9.76
N MET A 100 14.93 9.16 -9.42
CA MET A 100 14.63 9.93 -8.20
C MET A 100 13.24 10.57 -8.26
N TYR A 101 12.80 11.03 -9.43
CA TYR A 101 11.42 11.51 -9.61
C TYR A 101 10.40 10.41 -9.30
N LEU A 102 10.62 9.17 -9.78
CA LEU A 102 9.72 8.05 -9.47
C LEU A 102 9.62 7.82 -7.95
N LYS A 103 10.75 7.83 -7.24
CA LYS A 103 10.77 7.71 -5.78
C LYS A 103 9.98 8.81 -5.08
N LEU A 104 10.18 10.07 -5.49
CA LEU A 104 9.46 11.21 -4.91
C LEU A 104 7.94 11.06 -5.07
N MET A 105 7.50 10.52 -6.21
CA MET A 105 6.10 10.26 -6.47
C MET A 105 5.53 9.12 -5.61
N THR A 106 6.31 8.05 -5.39
CA THR A 106 5.93 6.93 -4.52
C THR A 106 5.79 7.34 -3.06
N ASN A 107 6.63 8.25 -2.56
CA ASN A 107 6.57 8.74 -1.17
C ASN A 107 5.23 9.41 -0.81
N ALA A 108 4.42 9.80 -1.80
CA ALA A 108 3.11 10.40 -1.58
C ALA A 108 2.00 9.36 -1.38
N LEU A 109 2.19 8.10 -1.78
CA LEU A 109 1.15 7.07 -1.74
C LEU A 109 0.63 6.68 -0.34
N PRO A 110 1.42 6.69 0.76
CA PRO A 110 0.97 6.19 2.05
C PRO A 110 0.22 7.24 2.88
N THR A 111 -0.01 8.46 2.40
CA THR A 111 -0.55 9.53 3.27
C THR A 111 -1.99 9.36 3.69
N GLU A 112 -2.78 8.65 2.90
CA GLU A 112 -4.13 8.23 3.27
C GLU A 112 -4.13 6.90 4.03
N LYS A 113 -2.96 6.24 4.15
CA LYS A 113 -2.75 4.88 4.66
C LYS A 113 -3.81 3.88 4.16
N SER A 114 -4.19 3.92 2.87
CA SER A 114 -5.40 3.23 2.39
C SER A 114 -5.27 2.43 1.09
N TYR A 115 -5.85 1.22 1.11
CA TYR A 115 -6.21 0.42 -0.06
C TYR A 115 -7.38 -0.54 0.28
N GLU A 116 -8.12 -1.01 -0.72
CA GLU A 116 -9.17 -2.02 -0.54
C GLU A 116 -8.92 -3.19 -1.50
N LEU A 117 -8.97 -4.42 -1.00
CA LEU A 117 -8.98 -5.62 -1.83
C LEU A 117 -10.39 -5.86 -2.37
N LYS A 118 -10.59 -5.71 -3.69
CA LYS A 118 -11.87 -5.95 -4.37
C LYS A 118 -12.07 -7.39 -4.78
N GLY A 119 -10.97 -8.10 -5.03
CA GLY A 119 -11.03 -9.50 -5.39
C GLY A 119 -9.65 -10.08 -5.67
N TYR A 120 -9.56 -11.40 -5.74
CA TYR A 120 -8.31 -12.09 -5.96
C TYR A 120 -8.49 -13.42 -6.70
N ALA A 121 -7.42 -13.91 -7.30
CA ALA A 121 -7.34 -15.27 -7.82
C ALA A 121 -5.97 -15.87 -7.51
N VAL A 122 -5.93 -17.19 -7.33
CA VAL A 122 -4.69 -17.95 -7.16
C VAL A 122 -4.69 -19.10 -8.14
N LYS A 123 -3.62 -19.21 -8.93
CA LYS A 123 -3.42 -20.29 -9.89
C LYS A 123 -1.98 -20.79 -9.80
N GLY A 124 -1.77 -21.88 -9.07
CA GLY A 124 -0.43 -22.37 -8.78
C GLY A 124 0.33 -21.39 -7.88
N ASN A 125 1.42 -20.81 -8.37
CA ASN A 125 2.15 -19.73 -7.68
C ASN A 125 1.68 -18.34 -8.10
N LYS A 126 0.88 -18.21 -9.16
CA LYS A 126 0.41 -16.91 -9.60
C LYS A 126 -0.70 -16.42 -8.67
N VAL A 127 -0.53 -15.24 -8.12
CA VAL A 127 -1.52 -14.51 -7.33
C VAL A 127 -1.91 -13.25 -8.09
N ILE A 128 -3.21 -13.03 -8.24
CA ILE A 128 -3.76 -11.84 -8.87
C ILE A 128 -4.61 -11.12 -7.84
N LEU A 129 -4.34 -9.84 -7.65
CA LEU A 129 -5.07 -8.97 -6.73
C LEU A 129 -5.73 -7.86 -7.54
N LYS A 130 -7.03 -7.65 -7.34
CA LYS A 130 -7.72 -6.44 -7.76
C LYS A 130 -7.86 -5.53 -6.55
N ILE A 131 -7.16 -4.41 -6.56
CA ILE A 131 -7.16 -3.45 -5.46
C ILE A 131 -7.73 -2.11 -5.91
N GLN A 132 -8.34 -1.39 -4.97
CA GLN A 132 -8.70 0.01 -5.10
C GLN A 132 -7.80 0.82 -4.16
N THR A 133 -7.20 1.91 -4.66
CA THR A 133 -6.32 2.79 -3.89
C THR A 133 -6.72 4.25 -4.11
N PRO A 134 -6.37 5.18 -3.22
CA PRO A 134 -6.40 6.60 -3.53
C PRO A 134 -5.61 6.87 -4.81
N ALA A 135 -6.15 7.70 -5.68
CA ALA A 135 -5.48 8.05 -6.92
C ALA A 135 -4.64 9.32 -6.68
N TYR A 136 -3.32 9.17 -6.67
CA TYR A 136 -2.42 10.30 -6.52
C TYR A 136 -2.38 11.12 -7.82
N SER A 137 -2.56 12.43 -7.69
CA SER A 137 -2.42 13.37 -8.79
C SER A 137 -1.30 14.35 -8.45
N PRO A 138 -0.13 14.28 -9.11
CA PRO A 138 0.86 15.35 -8.99
C PRO A 138 0.25 16.70 -9.39
N ARG A 139 0.46 17.68 -8.53
CA ARG A 139 0.23 19.11 -8.74
C ARG A 139 1.07 19.55 -9.91
N GLN A 140 0.45 20.30 -10.80
CA GLN A 140 1.16 20.89 -11.92
C GLN A 140 2.22 21.85 -11.37
N LEU A 141 3.42 21.78 -11.94
CA LEU A 141 4.33 22.92 -11.88
C LEU A 141 3.62 24.10 -12.55
N PRO A 142 3.64 25.31 -11.96
CA PRO A 142 3.04 26.48 -12.58
C PRO A 142 3.58 26.62 -14.00
N ARG A 143 2.71 26.47 -15.00
CA ARG A 143 3.06 26.68 -16.42
C ARG A 143 2.70 28.10 -16.78
N GLY A 144 3.71 28.91 -17.09
CA GLY A 144 3.50 30.18 -17.78
C GLY A 144 4.49 31.27 -17.43
N LYS A 145 4.85 32.04 -18.45
CA LYS A 145 5.47 33.36 -18.34
C LYS A 145 4.65 34.25 -17.39
N GLY A 146 5.30 34.84 -16.38
CA GLY A 146 4.69 35.89 -15.57
C GLY A 146 4.20 35.51 -14.16
N TYR A 147 4.49 34.31 -13.66
CA TYR A 147 4.17 33.98 -12.26
C TYR A 147 4.98 34.76 -11.22
N ARG A 148 6.06 35.42 -11.63
CA ARG A 148 6.72 36.46 -10.84
C ARG A 148 6.86 37.74 -11.66
N LEU A 149 6.19 38.80 -11.20
CA LEU A 149 6.32 40.16 -11.72
C LEU A 149 7.72 40.76 -11.46
N SER A 150 8.53 40.12 -10.60
CA SER A 150 9.92 40.47 -10.31
C SER A 150 10.68 39.24 -9.81
N VAL A 151 11.86 38.96 -10.36
CA VAL A 151 12.82 38.00 -9.81
C VAL A 151 13.76 38.77 -8.88
N ASP A 152 13.84 38.42 -7.61
CA ASP A 152 14.94 38.89 -6.76
C ASP A 152 16.20 38.08 -7.08
N PRO A 153 17.23 38.67 -7.72
CA PRO A 153 18.45 37.96 -8.08
C PRO A 153 19.27 37.52 -6.86
N LYS A 154 18.91 37.97 -5.65
CA LYS A 154 19.52 37.52 -4.39
C LYS A 154 18.77 36.35 -3.76
N ASN A 155 17.61 35.97 -4.29
CA ASN A 155 16.86 34.81 -3.83
C ASN A 155 17.15 33.59 -4.73
N PRO A 156 17.90 32.58 -4.23
CA PRO A 156 18.31 31.43 -5.03
C PRO A 156 17.12 30.64 -5.58
N ASN A 157 16.04 30.55 -4.81
CA ASN A 157 14.83 29.85 -5.22
C ASN A 157 14.21 30.56 -6.43
N GLU A 158 14.07 31.88 -6.38
CA GLU A 158 13.48 32.65 -7.48
C GLU A 158 14.30 32.60 -8.76
N THR A 159 15.62 32.64 -8.61
CA THR A 159 16.55 32.54 -9.74
C THR A 159 16.46 31.17 -10.41
N MET A 160 16.31 30.09 -9.63
CA MET A 160 16.10 28.76 -10.19
C MET A 160 14.73 28.62 -10.87
N TYR A 161 13.66 29.15 -10.27
CA TYR A 161 12.33 29.14 -10.89
C TYR A 161 12.32 29.86 -12.25
N ALA A 162 12.96 31.04 -12.32
CA ALA A 162 13.09 31.78 -13.57
C ALA A 162 13.89 31.00 -14.62
N TRP A 163 14.98 30.34 -14.21
CA TRP A 163 15.75 29.47 -15.10
C TRP A 163 14.93 28.26 -15.60
N LEU A 164 14.09 27.67 -14.76
CA LEU A 164 13.17 26.61 -15.17
C LEU A 164 12.15 27.12 -16.19
N ASP A 165 11.57 28.30 -15.99
CA ASP A 165 10.65 28.91 -16.94
C ASP A 165 11.32 29.18 -18.30
N GLU A 166 12.56 29.66 -18.32
CA GLU A 166 13.33 29.87 -19.56
C GLU A 166 13.68 28.53 -20.25
N LEU A 167 14.04 27.51 -19.47
CA LEU A 167 14.29 26.16 -19.97
C LEU A 167 13.02 25.57 -20.61
N HIS A 168 11.85 25.77 -19.99
CA HIS A 168 10.55 25.35 -20.52
C HIS A 168 10.28 25.94 -21.92
N GLU A 169 10.48 27.26 -22.06
CA GLU A 169 10.24 27.97 -23.31
C GLU A 169 11.16 27.49 -24.42
N ASN A 170 12.45 27.34 -24.11
CA ASN A 170 13.44 26.82 -25.05
C ASN A 170 13.09 25.43 -25.59
N TYR A 171 12.37 24.61 -24.83
CA TYR A 171 11.88 23.30 -25.26
C TYR A 171 10.48 23.33 -25.88
N ALA A 172 9.61 24.24 -25.44
CA ALA A 172 8.30 24.45 -26.02
C ALA A 172 8.40 25.03 -27.45
N GLU A 173 9.32 25.96 -27.70
CA GLU A 173 9.51 26.59 -29.01
C GLU A 173 10.10 25.65 -30.06
N LYS A 174 10.77 24.56 -29.64
CA LYS A 174 11.42 23.60 -30.55
C LYS A 174 10.49 22.51 -31.10
N ASP A 175 9.21 22.48 -30.73
CA ASP A 175 8.23 21.41 -31.07
C ASP A 175 8.75 19.97 -30.83
N ASN A 176 9.75 19.82 -29.95
CA ASN A 176 10.45 18.57 -29.72
C ASN A 176 9.89 17.91 -28.46
N ARG A 177 8.77 17.21 -28.62
CA ARG A 177 7.86 16.79 -27.54
C ARG A 177 8.51 15.96 -26.41
N GLY A 178 9.56 15.17 -26.68
CA GLY A 178 10.25 14.41 -25.63
C GLY A 178 11.30 15.18 -24.84
N ASP A 179 11.85 16.28 -25.36
CA ASP A 179 12.74 17.11 -24.56
C ASP A 179 11.97 17.86 -23.45
N HIS A 180 10.69 18.12 -23.72
CA HIS A 180 9.77 18.73 -22.78
C HIS A 180 9.41 17.80 -21.59
N LEU A 181 9.49 16.48 -21.79
CA LEU A 181 9.30 15.49 -20.73
C LEU A 181 10.48 15.50 -19.74
N SER A 182 11.71 15.50 -20.27
CA SER A 182 12.93 15.68 -19.50
C SER A 182 12.89 16.97 -18.69
N TYR A 183 12.37 18.06 -19.28
CA TYR A 183 12.12 19.33 -18.58
C TYR A 183 11.23 19.16 -17.35
N ILE A 184 10.07 18.52 -17.43
CA ILE A 184 9.15 18.42 -16.27
C ILE A 184 9.71 17.55 -15.15
N MET A 185 10.33 16.43 -15.51
CA MET A 185 10.89 15.53 -14.53
C MET A 185 12.04 16.19 -13.77
N LEU A 186 12.95 16.83 -14.49
CA LEU A 186 14.11 17.47 -13.89
C LEU A 186 13.76 18.79 -13.22
N SER A 187 12.82 19.58 -13.75
CA SER A 187 12.30 20.78 -13.07
C SER A 187 11.64 20.44 -11.75
N THR A 188 10.87 19.34 -11.70
CA THR A 188 10.31 18.85 -10.44
C THR A 188 11.44 18.51 -9.48
N ILE A 189 12.43 17.71 -9.88
CA ILE A 189 13.49 17.31 -8.96
C ILE A 189 14.36 18.49 -8.52
N LEU A 190 14.69 19.41 -9.44
CA LEU A 190 15.48 20.62 -9.15
C LEU A 190 14.75 21.56 -8.18
N GLN A 191 13.42 21.69 -8.30
CA GLN A 191 12.61 22.39 -7.30
C GLN A 191 12.69 21.77 -5.91
N HIS A 192 12.72 20.45 -5.81
CA HIS A 192 12.77 19.74 -4.53
C HIS A 192 14.18 19.72 -3.94
N LEU A 193 15.19 19.58 -4.80
CA LEU A 193 16.61 19.76 -4.48
C LEU A 193 16.85 21.06 -3.73
N VAL A 194 16.31 22.16 -4.25
CA VAL A 194 16.52 23.51 -3.71
C VAL A 194 15.65 23.82 -2.49
N LYS A 195 14.46 23.25 -2.39
CA LYS A 195 13.58 23.47 -1.23
C LYS A 195 13.92 22.61 -0.02
N GLU A 196 14.24 21.33 -0.24
CA GLU A 196 14.17 20.31 0.83
C GLU A 196 15.36 19.32 0.82
N ASN A 197 16.40 19.54 0.00
CA ASN A 197 17.63 18.74 -0.02
C ASN A 197 17.37 17.21 -0.04
N PHE A 198 16.41 16.78 -0.85
CA PHE A 198 15.91 15.39 -0.96
C PHE A 198 15.28 14.78 0.30
N ASN A 199 15.14 15.54 1.38
CA ASN A 199 14.39 15.18 2.58
C ASN A 199 12.88 15.47 2.43
N ALA A 200 12.42 15.57 1.18
CA ALA A 200 11.08 16.01 0.83
C ALA A 200 10.01 15.00 1.25
N SER A 201 9.58 15.09 2.49
CA SER A 201 8.32 14.54 2.95
C SER A 201 7.21 15.49 2.48
N PHE A 202 6.65 15.18 1.31
CA PHE A 202 5.27 15.52 0.95
C PHE A 202 4.94 17.00 0.63
N SER A 203 4.62 17.29 -0.65
CA SER A 203 3.53 18.23 -1.07
C SER A 203 3.45 18.47 -2.59
N THR A 204 3.78 17.49 -3.46
CA THR A 204 3.74 17.73 -4.92
C THR A 204 2.43 17.40 -5.57
N GLY A 205 1.37 17.07 -4.85
CA GLY A 205 0.12 16.59 -5.42
C GLY A 205 -0.97 16.36 -4.39
N ASP A 206 -2.15 16.02 -4.89
CA ASP A 206 -3.36 15.77 -4.10
C ASP A 206 -3.87 14.35 -4.37
N MET A 207 -4.44 13.72 -3.35
CA MET A 207 -5.22 12.50 -3.52
C MET A 207 -6.60 12.85 -4.05
N ILE A 208 -6.91 12.45 -5.28
CA ILE A 208 -8.16 12.82 -5.96
C ILE A 208 -8.88 11.58 -6.47
N GLY A 209 -9.91 11.21 -5.73
CA GLY A 209 -10.72 10.03 -5.99
C GLY A 209 -9.94 8.74 -5.74
N SER A 210 -10.41 7.66 -6.38
CA SER A 210 -9.80 6.34 -6.26
C SER A 210 -9.52 5.75 -7.62
N THR A 211 -8.53 4.86 -7.69
CA THR A 211 -8.22 4.06 -8.86
C THR A 211 -8.33 2.59 -8.53
N GLU A 212 -8.80 1.78 -9.47
CA GLU A 212 -8.71 0.33 -9.38
C GLU A 212 -7.58 -0.17 -10.27
N MET A 213 -6.85 -1.17 -9.82
CA MET A 213 -5.80 -1.84 -10.59
C MET A 213 -5.77 -3.33 -10.29
N THR A 214 -5.33 -4.10 -11.28
CA THR A 214 -5.09 -5.54 -11.13
C THR A 214 -3.59 -5.77 -11.16
N ILE A 215 -3.05 -6.37 -10.11
CA ILE A 215 -1.63 -6.64 -9.93
C ILE A 215 -1.42 -8.14 -9.90
N GLU A 216 -0.47 -8.61 -10.70
CA GLU A 216 -0.02 -10.00 -10.70
C GLU A 216 1.31 -10.14 -9.96
N MET A 217 1.43 -11.17 -9.14
CA MET A 217 2.66 -11.54 -8.43
C MET A 217 2.82 -13.06 -8.45
N GLU A 218 4.06 -13.53 -8.34
CA GLU A 218 4.35 -14.93 -8.08
C GLU A 218 4.63 -15.13 -6.59
N VAL A 219 3.93 -16.06 -5.96
CA VAL A 219 4.11 -16.42 -4.55
C VAL A 219 4.40 -17.91 -4.45
N THR A 220 5.61 -18.22 -4.01
CA THR A 220 6.05 -19.60 -3.81
C THR A 220 5.29 -20.24 -2.64
N ASN A 221 5.30 -21.58 -2.57
CA ASN A 221 4.74 -22.31 -1.44
C ASN A 221 5.41 -21.99 -0.08
N ARG A 222 6.58 -21.33 -0.10
CA ARG A 222 7.32 -20.88 1.08
C ARG A 222 7.11 -19.39 1.39
N GLY A 223 6.23 -18.72 0.64
CA GLY A 223 5.89 -17.32 0.87
C GLY A 223 6.86 -16.28 0.31
N GLN A 224 7.86 -16.70 -0.46
CA GLN A 224 8.65 -15.76 -1.25
C GLN A 224 7.78 -15.18 -2.37
N VAL A 225 7.73 -13.85 -2.44
CA VAL A 225 6.98 -13.09 -3.45
C VAL A 225 7.93 -12.57 -4.52
N GLN A 226 7.50 -12.58 -5.77
CA GLN A 226 8.13 -11.88 -6.88
C GLN A 226 7.11 -11.03 -7.64
N ILE A 227 7.49 -9.80 -7.98
CA ILE A 227 6.70 -8.88 -8.80
C ILE A 227 7.55 -8.41 -9.98
N ASP A 228 7.00 -8.49 -11.19
CA ASP A 228 7.69 -7.99 -12.37
C ASP A 228 7.66 -6.45 -12.44
N THR A 229 8.56 -5.88 -13.25
CA THR A 229 8.70 -4.42 -13.37
C THR A 229 7.42 -3.72 -13.81
N LYS A 230 6.59 -4.36 -14.66
CA LYS A 230 5.33 -3.76 -15.14
C LYS A 230 4.30 -3.70 -14.02
N ASN A 231 4.09 -4.82 -13.33
CA ASN A 231 3.17 -4.92 -12.19
C ASN A 231 3.63 -4.02 -11.03
N LEU A 232 4.93 -3.90 -10.81
CA LEU A 232 5.49 -2.97 -9.83
C LEU A 232 5.22 -1.51 -10.23
N ALA A 233 5.43 -1.13 -11.48
CA ALA A 233 5.14 0.22 -11.95
C ALA A 233 3.65 0.58 -11.84
N LEU A 234 2.76 -0.39 -12.10
CA LEU A 234 1.32 -0.24 -11.89
C LEU A 234 0.97 -0.07 -10.41
N LEU A 235 1.53 -0.92 -9.54
CA LEU A 235 1.32 -0.86 -8.10
C LEU A 235 1.77 0.48 -7.50
N LEU A 236 2.82 1.09 -8.07
CA LEU A 236 3.32 2.42 -7.72
C LEU A 236 2.55 3.58 -8.40
N GLN A 237 1.46 3.29 -9.11
CA GLN A 237 0.63 4.24 -9.87
C GLN A 237 1.41 5.07 -10.92
N ILE A 238 2.58 4.63 -11.35
CA ILE A 238 3.45 5.41 -12.25
C ILE A 238 2.74 5.75 -13.57
N PRO A 239 2.05 4.80 -14.25
CA PRO A 239 1.30 5.10 -15.47
C PRO A 239 0.21 6.15 -15.27
N GLN A 240 -0.55 6.03 -14.17
CA GLN A 240 -1.63 6.95 -13.86
C GLN A 240 -1.12 8.35 -13.54
N GLN A 241 -0.04 8.44 -12.77
CA GLN A 241 0.59 9.71 -12.41
C GLN A 241 1.12 10.42 -13.66
N MET A 242 1.70 9.67 -14.60
CA MET A 242 2.12 10.20 -15.89
C MET A 242 0.93 10.61 -16.78
N GLN A 243 -0.20 9.89 -16.71
CA GLN A 243 -1.43 10.25 -17.43
C GLN A 243 -2.16 11.47 -16.87
N LYS A 244 -2.36 11.58 -15.55
CA LYS A 244 -3.09 12.70 -14.93
C LYS A 244 -2.31 14.01 -14.99
N ALA A 245 -0.98 13.95 -14.93
CA ALA A 245 -0.12 15.08 -15.28
C ALA A 245 -0.39 15.64 -16.70
N ASN A 246 -1.07 14.88 -17.57
CA ASN A 246 -1.47 15.30 -18.92
C ASN A 246 -2.83 15.98 -19.00
N GLN A 247 -3.80 15.66 -18.15
CA GLN A 247 -5.21 15.96 -18.44
C GLN A 247 -5.72 17.31 -17.95
N SER A 248 -5.04 17.96 -17.01
CA SER A 248 -5.55 19.20 -16.39
C SER A 248 -5.02 20.49 -17.04
N GLY A 249 -4.52 20.41 -18.28
CA GLY A 249 -4.47 21.57 -19.18
C GLY A 249 -5.89 21.80 -19.72
N GLY A 250 -6.45 22.99 -19.51
CA GLY A 250 -7.78 23.35 -20.02
C GLY A 250 -7.91 23.02 -21.50
N GLY A 251 -9.08 22.53 -21.90
CA GLY A 251 -9.35 22.06 -23.26
C GLY A 251 -8.79 23.01 -24.33
N ASN A 252 -7.93 22.44 -25.17
CA ASN A 252 -7.07 23.02 -26.20
C ASN A 252 -5.63 23.27 -25.71
N ASP A 253 -4.70 22.49 -26.28
CA ASP A 253 -3.24 22.68 -26.33
C ASP A 253 -2.35 22.18 -25.16
N ASN A 254 -1.33 21.39 -25.52
CA ASN A 254 -0.04 21.17 -24.81
C ASN A 254 0.02 20.24 -23.58
N SER A 255 -0.49 19.00 -23.67
CA SER A 255 -0.13 17.94 -22.71
C SER A 255 1.09 17.13 -23.17
N ILE A 256 2.14 17.08 -22.34
CA ILE A 256 3.50 16.71 -22.72
C ILE A 256 3.88 15.25 -22.42
N PHE A 257 3.00 14.46 -21.79
CA PHE A 257 3.13 13.00 -21.79
C PHE A 257 2.11 12.30 -22.72
N TRP A 258 1.47 13.01 -23.66
CA TRP A 258 0.74 12.32 -24.74
C TRP A 258 1.66 11.97 -25.92
N PRO A 259 1.88 10.69 -26.25
CA PRO A 259 1.57 9.48 -25.48
C PRO A 259 2.80 8.65 -25.19
N ILE A 260 3.25 8.60 -23.94
CA ILE A 260 3.56 7.26 -23.44
C ILE A 260 2.22 6.50 -23.56
N ILE A 261 2.06 5.73 -24.64
CA ILE A 261 0.98 4.74 -24.75
C ILE A 261 1.34 3.67 -23.73
N THR A 262 1.09 3.97 -22.46
CA THR A 262 0.54 2.93 -21.60
C THR A 262 -0.78 2.59 -22.24
N ASP A 263 -1.03 1.31 -22.50
CA ASP A 263 -2.40 0.89 -22.72
C ASP A 263 -3.24 1.50 -21.58
N SER A 264 -4.52 1.79 -21.78
CA SER A 264 -5.30 2.44 -20.72
C SER A 264 -5.03 1.74 -19.37
N VAL A 265 -5.05 2.44 -18.22
CA VAL A 265 -4.83 1.75 -16.92
C VAL A 265 -5.81 0.56 -16.79
N THR A 266 -6.96 0.68 -17.44
CA THR A 266 -7.97 -0.37 -17.65
C THR A 266 -7.58 -1.52 -18.58
N ASP A 267 -6.60 -1.38 -19.48
CA ASP A 267 -6.02 -2.42 -20.34
C ASP A 267 -4.76 -3.07 -19.74
N GLU A 268 -3.90 -2.31 -19.04
CA GLU A 268 -2.62 -2.82 -18.52
C GLU A 268 -2.76 -3.84 -17.37
N GLY A 269 -3.97 -4.03 -16.83
CA GLY A 269 -4.34 -5.02 -15.81
C GLY A 269 -5.51 -5.94 -16.20
N LYS A 270 -5.83 -6.09 -17.50
CA LYS A 270 -6.85 -7.07 -17.93
C LYS A 270 -6.32 -8.49 -17.78
N VAL A 271 -6.83 -9.19 -16.77
CA VAL A 271 -6.58 -10.62 -16.60
C VAL A 271 -7.83 -11.38 -17.00
N SER A 272 -7.66 -12.47 -17.74
CA SER A 272 -8.76 -13.35 -18.18
C SER A 272 -9.28 -14.26 -17.06
N GLU A 273 -8.65 -14.21 -15.89
CA GLU A 273 -8.92 -15.08 -14.76
C GLU A 273 -10.13 -14.54 -13.98
N LYS A 274 -11.08 -15.44 -13.68
CA LYS A 274 -12.26 -15.10 -12.89
C LYS A 274 -11.83 -14.88 -11.44
N LEU A 275 -11.92 -13.64 -10.98
CA LEU A 275 -11.59 -13.27 -9.60
C LEU A 275 -12.67 -13.80 -8.64
N LYS A 276 -12.24 -14.23 -7.46
CA LYS A 276 -13.11 -14.38 -6.30
C LYS A 276 -13.36 -12.98 -5.76
N ASP A 277 -14.62 -12.64 -5.51
CA ASP A 277 -14.95 -11.40 -4.82
C ASP A 277 -14.39 -11.48 -3.39
N PHE A 278 -13.81 -10.38 -2.93
CA PHE A 278 -13.41 -10.29 -1.54
C PHE A 278 -14.67 -10.26 -0.66
N ASN A 279 -14.74 -11.16 0.32
CA ASN A 279 -15.83 -11.19 1.29
C ASN A 279 -15.28 -10.74 2.65
N PRO A 280 -15.69 -9.57 3.17
CA PRO A 280 -15.30 -9.11 4.50
C PRO A 280 -15.65 -10.12 5.61
N GLN A 281 -16.70 -10.93 5.43
CA GLN A 281 -17.12 -11.96 6.39
C GLN A 281 -16.25 -13.23 6.35
N ASN A 282 -15.40 -13.39 5.33
CA ASN A 282 -14.41 -14.46 5.26
C ASN A 282 -13.09 -13.89 4.72
N PRO A 283 -12.38 -13.11 5.54
CA PRO A 283 -11.20 -12.40 5.11
C PRO A 283 -10.05 -13.37 4.85
N VAL A 284 -9.08 -12.93 4.05
CA VAL A 284 -7.98 -13.78 3.59
C VAL A 284 -6.78 -13.70 4.54
N LYS A 285 -6.62 -12.59 5.27
CA LYS A 285 -5.46 -12.33 6.14
C LYS A 285 -5.63 -13.01 7.50
N LYS A 286 -4.76 -13.97 7.82
CA LYS A 286 -4.74 -14.68 9.11
C LYS A 286 -3.69 -14.05 10.02
N TYR A 287 -4.07 -13.74 11.25
CA TYR A 287 -3.20 -13.12 12.25
C TYR A 287 -3.15 -13.95 13.53
N ALA A 288 -2.03 -13.87 14.24
CA ALA A 288 -1.90 -14.44 15.58
C ALA A 288 -2.54 -13.53 16.63
N ILE A 289 -2.97 -14.10 17.75
CA ILE A 289 -3.37 -13.30 18.93
C ILE A 289 -2.17 -12.47 19.38
N GLY A 290 -2.40 -11.18 19.65
CA GLY A 290 -1.37 -10.21 20.03
C GLY A 290 -0.62 -9.58 18.86
N GLU A 291 -0.82 -10.05 17.62
CA GLU A 291 -0.27 -9.42 16.42
C GLU A 291 -1.13 -8.21 16.02
N PRO A 292 -0.56 -7.00 15.92
CA PRO A 292 -1.28 -5.83 15.45
C PRO A 292 -1.54 -5.89 13.95
N VAL A 293 -2.73 -5.43 13.54
CA VAL A 293 -3.16 -5.36 12.14
C VAL A 293 -3.45 -3.92 11.78
N VAL A 294 -2.72 -3.35 10.83
CA VAL A 294 -2.96 -1.99 10.34
C VAL A 294 -3.90 -2.03 9.14
N PHE A 295 -5.06 -1.39 9.29
CA PHE A 295 -6.08 -1.28 8.26
C PHE A 295 -5.79 -0.12 7.34
N ALA A 296 -6.51 -0.12 6.22
CA ALA A 296 -6.50 0.90 5.19
C ALA A 296 -6.94 2.31 5.64
N ASN A 297 -7.24 2.57 6.89
CA ASN A 297 -7.43 3.93 7.38
C ASN A 297 -6.35 4.31 8.40
N GLY A 298 -5.29 3.50 8.49
CA GLY A 298 -4.24 3.58 9.50
C GLY A 298 -4.66 3.14 10.89
N LEU A 299 -5.89 2.63 11.07
CA LEU A 299 -6.33 2.04 12.33
C LEU A 299 -5.56 0.75 12.55
N GLU A 300 -4.90 0.63 13.69
CA GLU A 300 -4.29 -0.61 14.12
C GLU A 300 -5.25 -1.36 15.05
N VAL A 301 -5.49 -2.64 14.78
CA VAL A 301 -6.33 -3.52 15.61
C VAL A 301 -5.50 -4.71 16.06
N THR A 302 -5.44 -4.92 17.36
CA THR A 302 -4.84 -6.13 17.95
C THR A 302 -5.92 -6.94 18.63
N LEU A 303 -6.09 -8.22 18.24
CA LEU A 303 -6.86 -9.17 19.04
C LEU A 303 -6.01 -9.57 20.25
N ASN A 304 -6.39 -9.13 21.45
CA ASN A 304 -5.63 -9.36 22.67
C ASN A 304 -5.86 -10.76 23.24
N SER A 305 -7.12 -11.21 23.29
CA SER A 305 -7.48 -12.48 23.91
C SER A 305 -8.86 -12.97 23.44
N VAL A 306 -9.05 -14.29 23.51
CA VAL A 306 -10.35 -14.96 23.38
C VAL A 306 -10.47 -15.95 24.52
N THR A 307 -11.43 -15.74 25.41
CA THR A 307 -11.60 -16.53 26.64
C THR A 307 -13.00 -17.14 26.70
N ASP A 308 -13.11 -18.44 26.94
CA ASP A 308 -14.39 -19.11 27.20
C ASP A 308 -14.70 -19.09 28.69
N ASP A 309 -15.71 -18.32 29.09
CA ASP A 309 -16.16 -18.18 30.48
C ASP A 309 -17.61 -18.65 30.64
N PRO A 310 -17.84 -19.91 31.04
CA PRO A 310 -19.20 -20.44 31.21
C PRO A 310 -20.00 -19.73 32.30
N ASN A 311 -19.36 -18.94 33.17
CA ASN A 311 -20.02 -18.17 34.23
C ASN A 311 -20.29 -16.72 33.83
N LEU A 312 -19.97 -16.31 32.60
CA LEU A 312 -20.23 -14.95 32.11
C LEU A 312 -21.72 -14.62 32.30
N ASP A 313 -21.99 -13.49 32.95
CA ASP A 313 -23.36 -12.99 33.14
C ASP A 313 -23.92 -12.50 31.82
N VAL A 314 -25.11 -13.00 31.46
CA VAL A 314 -25.76 -12.75 30.17
C VAL A 314 -27.07 -11.96 30.32
N GLN A 315 -27.39 -11.42 31.50
CA GLN A 315 -28.57 -10.61 31.86
C GLN A 315 -29.66 -10.44 30.80
N ASP A 316 -29.45 -9.60 29.76
CA ASP A 316 -30.47 -9.27 28.76
C ASP A 316 -30.79 -10.40 27.76
N ASP A 317 -29.93 -11.41 27.67
CA ASP A 317 -30.01 -12.54 26.75
C ASP A 317 -30.20 -13.87 27.49
N GLN A 318 -30.73 -13.82 28.72
CA GLN A 318 -30.96 -15.01 29.54
C GLN A 318 -31.89 -16.03 28.85
N ASP A 319 -32.78 -15.58 27.98
CA ASP A 319 -33.70 -16.39 27.17
C ASP A 319 -32.99 -17.24 26.10
N ARG A 320 -31.76 -16.88 25.74
CA ARG A 320 -30.93 -17.61 24.75
C ARG A 320 -30.11 -18.74 25.37
N ILE A 321 -30.06 -18.83 26.69
CA ILE A 321 -29.34 -19.88 27.40
C ILE A 321 -30.15 -21.17 27.38
N ASP A 322 -29.61 -22.19 26.71
CA ASP A 322 -30.16 -23.54 26.70
C ASP A 322 -29.28 -24.46 27.54
N ILE A 323 -29.74 -24.77 28.76
CA ILE A 323 -29.06 -25.67 29.70
C ILE A 323 -28.87 -27.10 29.18
N ARG A 324 -29.57 -27.48 28.10
CA ARG A 324 -29.41 -28.80 27.47
C ARG A 324 -28.29 -28.82 26.45
N LYS A 325 -27.80 -27.64 26.03
CA LYS A 325 -26.69 -27.48 25.10
C LYS A 325 -25.43 -27.10 25.85
N LYS A 326 -24.29 -27.53 25.34
CA LYS A 326 -22.99 -27.08 25.82
C LYS A 326 -22.61 -25.78 25.11
N GLN A 327 -23.24 -24.68 25.53
CA GLN A 327 -22.98 -23.38 24.94
C GLN A 327 -21.67 -22.78 25.46
N HIS A 328 -20.96 -22.11 24.56
CA HIS A 328 -19.75 -21.34 24.82
C HIS A 328 -20.09 -19.87 24.99
N ARG A 329 -19.51 -19.24 26.01
CA ARG A 329 -19.66 -17.81 26.34
C ARG A 329 -18.29 -17.17 26.18
N LEU A 330 -18.04 -16.64 25.00
CA LEU A 330 -16.73 -16.19 24.59
C LEU A 330 -16.58 -14.69 24.87
N ILE A 331 -15.49 -14.32 25.52
CA ILE A 331 -15.03 -12.95 25.74
C ILE A 331 -13.93 -12.68 24.73
N VAL A 332 -14.13 -11.70 23.86
CA VAL A 332 -13.19 -11.29 22.82
C VAL A 332 -12.71 -9.87 23.14
N GLU A 333 -11.40 -9.70 23.33
CA GLU A 333 -10.81 -8.40 23.68
C GLU A 333 -9.92 -7.87 22.57
N PHE A 334 -10.09 -6.60 22.23
CA PHE A 334 -9.32 -5.92 21.20
C PHE A 334 -8.68 -4.64 21.74
N THR A 335 -7.56 -4.26 21.12
CA THR A 335 -6.97 -2.92 21.23
C THR A 335 -7.07 -2.25 19.87
N LEU A 336 -7.68 -1.07 19.82
CA LEU A 336 -7.65 -0.16 18.68
C LEU A 336 -6.63 0.92 18.96
N SER A 337 -5.73 1.19 18.02
CA SER A 337 -4.75 2.27 18.13
C SER A 337 -4.77 3.12 16.87
N ASN A 338 -4.81 4.43 17.03
CA ASN A 338 -4.60 5.36 15.94
C ASN A 338 -3.12 5.76 15.88
N THR A 339 -2.36 5.12 15.00
CA THR A 339 -0.94 5.40 14.79
C THR A 339 -0.71 6.51 13.76
N THR A 340 -1.77 7.19 13.33
CA THR A 340 -1.72 8.27 12.34
C THR A 340 -1.74 9.63 13.02
N PRO A 341 -1.25 10.69 12.34
CA PRO A 341 -1.40 12.06 12.83
C PRO A 341 -2.82 12.62 12.63
N LEU A 342 -3.73 11.86 12.01
CA LEU A 342 -5.09 12.28 11.67
C LEU A 342 -6.09 11.63 12.62
N ARG A 343 -7.23 12.29 12.82
CA ARG A 343 -8.35 11.71 13.57
C ARG A 343 -8.99 10.58 12.77
N ILE A 344 -9.18 9.41 13.39
CA ILE A 344 -9.87 8.26 12.78
C ILE A 344 -11.27 8.14 13.39
N GLU A 345 -12.28 8.06 12.52
CA GLU A 345 -13.65 7.69 12.92
C GLU A 345 -13.82 6.17 12.79
N ASN A 346 -14.40 5.55 13.81
CA ASN A 346 -14.67 4.12 13.85
C ASN A 346 -16.17 3.89 14.05
N THR A 347 -16.71 2.84 13.44
CA THR A 347 -18.15 2.56 13.47
C THR A 347 -18.59 2.23 14.91
N PRO A 348 -19.63 2.88 15.45
CA PRO A 348 -20.03 2.76 16.86
C PRO A 348 -20.74 1.45 17.24
N ASP A 349 -21.07 0.60 16.28
CA ASP A 349 -22.10 -0.45 16.41
C ASP A 349 -21.56 -1.88 16.33
N TYR A 350 -20.24 -2.07 16.42
CA TYR A 350 -19.58 -3.39 16.36
C TYR A 350 -19.90 -4.21 15.09
N THR A 351 -20.48 -3.59 14.05
CA THR A 351 -20.82 -4.27 12.77
C THR A 351 -19.60 -4.76 12.00
N ASN A 352 -18.42 -4.35 12.44
CA ASN A 352 -17.14 -4.74 11.89
C ASN A 352 -16.54 -6.00 12.54
N VAL A 353 -17.16 -6.58 13.58
CA VAL A 353 -16.65 -7.78 14.25
C VAL A 353 -17.64 -8.95 14.24
N ASP A 354 -17.25 -10.03 13.57
CA ASP A 354 -18.00 -11.28 13.55
C ASP A 354 -17.21 -12.41 14.22
N LEU A 355 -17.91 -13.34 14.86
CA LEU A 355 -17.34 -14.58 15.40
C LEU A 355 -18.07 -15.79 14.81
N TYR A 356 -17.32 -16.80 14.40
CA TYR A 356 -17.83 -18.07 13.89
C TYR A 356 -17.27 -19.24 14.68
N ASP A 357 -18.08 -20.28 14.88
CA ASP A 357 -17.64 -21.55 15.48
C ASP A 357 -16.92 -22.47 14.46
N GLY A 358 -16.50 -23.65 14.92
CA GLY A 358 -15.81 -24.64 14.09
C GLY A 358 -16.65 -25.21 12.94
N HIS A 359 -17.95 -24.91 12.89
CA HIS A 359 -18.86 -25.25 11.81
C HIS A 359 -19.20 -24.06 10.91
N ALA A 360 -18.46 -22.96 11.03
CA ALA A 360 -18.68 -21.70 10.32
C ALA A 360 -20.06 -21.08 10.59
N LYS A 361 -20.69 -21.42 11.73
CA LYS A 361 -21.94 -20.79 12.15
C LYS A 361 -21.61 -19.53 12.95
N SER A 362 -22.27 -18.43 12.59
CA SER A 362 -22.13 -17.15 13.30
C SER A 362 -22.59 -17.31 14.75
N ALA A 363 -21.74 -16.84 15.67
CA ALA A 363 -22.04 -16.72 17.08
C ALA A 363 -22.88 -15.46 17.34
N TYR A 364 -23.77 -15.56 18.32
CA TYR A 364 -24.63 -14.46 18.70
C TYR A 364 -23.86 -13.46 19.57
N MET A 365 -23.78 -12.21 19.15
CA MET A 365 -23.24 -11.11 19.97
C MET A 365 -24.23 -10.81 21.11
N LEU A 366 -23.77 -10.92 22.35
CA LEU A 366 -24.59 -10.66 23.54
C LEU A 366 -24.84 -9.15 23.70
N ASN A 367 -26.09 -8.78 24.01
CA ASN A 367 -26.54 -7.41 24.21
C ASN A 367 -26.02 -6.81 25.52
N ASN A 368 -25.89 -7.63 26.56
CA ASN A 368 -25.43 -7.17 27.86
C ASN A 368 -23.97 -7.57 28.13
N THR A 369 -23.20 -6.65 28.75
CA THR A 369 -21.74 -6.68 29.04
C THR A 369 -20.75 -6.21 27.93
N LEU A 370 -21.11 -5.19 27.15
CA LEU A 370 -20.14 -4.28 26.51
C LEU A 370 -19.46 -3.40 27.59
N ASN A 371 -18.44 -3.92 28.28
CA ASN A 371 -17.83 -3.20 29.42
C ASN A 371 -17.02 -1.95 29.03
N TYR A 372 -16.79 -1.73 27.75
CA TYR A 372 -16.14 -0.53 27.23
C TYR A 372 -16.92 -0.04 26.02
N LYS A 373 -17.28 1.25 25.99
CA LYS A 373 -17.76 1.87 24.74
C LYS A 373 -16.64 1.79 23.73
N GLN A 374 -16.85 1.11 22.61
CA GLN A 374 -15.96 1.23 21.46
C GLN A 374 -15.79 2.72 21.16
N PRO A 375 -14.54 3.23 21.09
CA PRO A 375 -14.33 4.61 20.70
C PRO A 375 -14.90 4.78 19.29
N THR A 376 -15.83 5.72 19.14
CA THR A 376 -16.35 6.11 17.82
C THR A 376 -15.36 7.00 17.09
N VAL A 377 -14.38 7.52 17.83
CA VAL A 377 -13.34 8.45 17.39
C VAL A 377 -12.07 8.11 18.15
N LEU A 378 -10.95 8.06 17.45
CA LEU A 378 -9.60 8.02 18.02
C LEU A 378 -8.81 9.21 17.48
N GLU A 379 -8.34 10.08 18.37
CA GLU A 379 -7.39 11.14 18.00
C GLU A 379 -5.99 10.57 17.75
N ALA A 380 -5.11 11.38 17.18
CA ALA A 380 -3.75 10.97 16.84
C ALA A 380 -2.99 10.41 18.06
N GLY A 381 -2.48 9.18 17.95
CA GLY A 381 -1.76 8.49 19.03
C GLY A 381 -2.64 7.89 20.12
N GLU A 382 -3.97 7.99 20.03
CA GLU A 382 -4.86 7.39 21.01
C GLU A 382 -5.04 5.89 20.78
N SER A 383 -5.17 5.16 21.89
CA SER A 383 -5.56 3.76 21.89
C SER A 383 -6.73 3.52 22.83
N ALA A 384 -7.61 2.60 22.46
CA ALA A 384 -8.67 2.13 23.33
C ALA A 384 -8.74 0.61 23.33
N LYS A 385 -9.18 0.07 24.46
CA LYS A 385 -9.50 -1.35 24.58
C LYS A 385 -11.01 -1.52 24.61
N TYR A 386 -11.50 -2.53 23.92
CA TYR A 386 -12.90 -2.90 23.99
C TYR A 386 -13.06 -4.42 24.03
N LYS A 387 -14.24 -4.83 24.51
CA LYS A 387 -14.59 -6.22 24.78
C LYS A 387 -15.95 -6.50 24.17
N ILE A 388 -16.06 -7.58 23.41
CA ILE A 388 -17.32 -8.10 22.88
C ILE A 388 -17.52 -9.50 23.44
N ASN A 389 -18.75 -9.80 23.84
CA ASN A 389 -19.12 -11.13 24.31
C ASN A 389 -20.01 -11.83 23.31
N TYR A 390 -19.74 -13.11 23.06
CA TYR A 390 -20.47 -13.95 22.12
C TYR A 390 -21.00 -15.21 22.79
N LEU A 391 -22.13 -15.70 22.29
CA LEU A 391 -22.73 -16.98 22.64
C LEU A 391 -22.76 -17.88 21.40
N THR A 392 -22.24 -19.10 21.51
CA THR A 392 -22.34 -20.10 20.44
C THR A 392 -22.63 -21.50 20.98
N ASP A 393 -23.32 -22.30 20.16
CA ASP A 393 -23.61 -23.70 20.45
C ASP A 393 -22.46 -24.63 19.99
N GLY A 394 -21.59 -24.16 19.09
CA GLY A 394 -20.54 -24.96 18.47
C GLY A 394 -19.20 -24.89 19.20
N ASP A 395 -18.47 -26.01 19.21
CA ASP A 395 -17.08 -26.05 19.65
C ASP A 395 -16.16 -25.33 18.64
N GLY A 396 -14.94 -24.97 19.09
CA GLY A 396 -13.91 -24.37 18.23
C GLY A 396 -13.35 -25.34 17.16
N PRO A 397 -12.43 -24.87 16.30
CA PRO A 397 -11.74 -23.59 16.38
C PRO A 397 -12.67 -22.40 16.13
N PHE A 398 -12.46 -21.31 16.87
CA PHE A 398 -13.25 -20.08 16.71
C PHE A 398 -12.56 -19.17 15.71
N THR A 399 -13.33 -18.62 14.76
CA THR A 399 -12.83 -17.64 13.80
C THR A 399 -13.41 -16.28 14.15
N ILE A 400 -12.54 -15.33 14.46
CA ILE A 400 -12.89 -13.93 14.72
C ILE A 400 -12.50 -13.14 13.49
N VAL A 401 -13.40 -12.29 13.03
CA VAL A 401 -13.25 -11.46 11.84
C VAL A 401 -13.36 -10.00 12.26
N TYR A 402 -12.40 -9.16 11.85
CA TYR A 402 -12.48 -7.70 11.93
C TYR A 402 -12.13 -7.12 10.57
N GLY A 403 -13.07 -6.49 9.86
CA GLY A 403 -12.81 -5.93 8.53
C GLY A 403 -12.24 -6.96 7.56
N ASP A 404 -10.99 -6.80 7.12
CA ASP A 404 -10.26 -7.74 6.26
C ASP A 404 -9.26 -8.65 7.01
N ALA A 405 -9.35 -8.72 8.34
CA ALA A 405 -8.51 -9.56 9.19
C ALA A 405 -9.30 -10.70 9.84
N LYS A 406 -8.69 -11.89 9.93
CA LYS A 406 -9.20 -12.98 10.78
C LYS A 406 -8.15 -13.54 11.73
N TRP A 407 -8.64 -14.02 12.86
CA TRP A 407 -7.91 -14.83 13.83
C TRP A 407 -8.60 -16.17 13.98
N VAL A 408 -7.84 -17.25 13.90
CA VAL A 408 -8.34 -18.62 14.13
C VAL A 408 -7.78 -19.11 15.46
N VAL A 409 -8.65 -19.23 16.45
CA VAL A 409 -8.28 -19.59 17.82
C VAL A 409 -8.60 -21.06 18.04
N GLN A 410 -7.55 -21.85 18.27
CA GLN A 410 -7.69 -23.24 18.68
C GLN A 410 -8.20 -23.31 20.12
N LYS A 411 -9.06 -24.28 20.38
CA LYS A 411 -9.66 -24.49 21.70
C LYS A 411 -8.66 -25.05 22.72
#